data_AF-A0A3D4Q0G8-F1
#
_entry.id   AF-A0A3D4Q0G8-F1
#
_cell.length_a   1.000
_cell.length_b   1.000
_cell.length_c   1.000
_cell.angle_alpha   90.00
_cell.angle_beta   90.00
_cell.angle_gamma   90.00
#
_symmetry.space_group_name_H-M   'P 1'
#
loop_
_entity.id
_entity.type
_entity.pdbx_description
1 polymer ?
#
loop_
_entity_poly.entity_id
_entity_poly.type
_entity_poly.pdbx_seq_one_letter_code
_entity_poly.pdbx_strand_id
1 'polypeptide(L)'
;MPAQSFFEPRQVVQKTTEQVLAIIKNAKSYSSSAPERFNAEITPILENVIDFDDFARSVMGVYASGKLYKALTSDADKTAFRERTQRFSATFKESLINTYASSMLNFNGESVATLPLQKGDDLSDGMATVIQHIFNEVDKPYVVQYSMRRNKDGDWKVRNLIIEGINIGLTYRSQFATATEKYQGDIDKVIDNWRIDQVNADTSKTEAFAPEAER
;
A
#
# COMPACT_ATOMS: atom_id res chain seq x y z
N MET A 1 34.60 7.95 -6.30
CA MET A 1 33.36 7.28 -5.84
C MET A 1 32.29 7.59 -6.87
N PRO A 2 31.66 6.61 -7.54
CA PRO A 2 30.48 6.93 -8.36
C PRO A 2 29.38 7.43 -7.42
N ALA A 3 28.70 8.52 -7.79
CA ALA A 3 27.54 8.99 -7.05
C ALA A 3 26.46 7.90 -7.12
N GLN A 4 26.09 7.35 -5.96
CA GLN A 4 24.97 6.44 -5.84
C GLN A 4 23.73 7.25 -6.24
N SER A 5 23.17 6.92 -7.41
CA SER A 5 22.03 7.64 -7.99
C SER A 5 20.78 7.29 -7.18
N PHE A 6 20.51 8.06 -6.13
CA PHE A 6 19.26 7.96 -5.38
C PHE A 6 18.14 8.57 -6.22
N PHE A 7 17.08 7.79 -6.48
CA PHE A 7 15.89 8.32 -7.15
C PHE A 7 15.19 9.33 -6.23
N GLU A 8 14.79 10.47 -6.77
CA GLU A 8 13.87 11.37 -6.09
C GLU A 8 12.52 10.69 -5.82
N PRO A 9 11.74 11.13 -4.81
CA PRO A 9 10.49 10.46 -4.44
C PRO A 9 9.51 10.38 -5.62
N ARG A 10 9.45 11.43 -6.44
CA ARG A 10 8.69 11.45 -7.70
C ARG A 10 9.14 10.36 -8.67
N GLN A 11 10.46 10.22 -8.86
CA GLN A 11 11.04 9.24 -9.78
C GLN A 11 10.79 7.81 -9.29
N VAL A 12 10.82 7.58 -7.98
CA VAL A 12 10.46 6.28 -7.38
C VAL A 12 9.03 5.91 -7.77
N VAL A 13 8.05 6.78 -7.48
CA VAL A 13 6.63 6.53 -7.82
C VAL A 13 6.44 6.34 -9.32
N GLN A 14 7.04 7.20 -10.15
CA GLN A 14 6.93 7.11 -11.61
C GLN A 14 7.46 5.77 -12.13
N LYS A 15 8.68 5.37 -11.75
CA LYS A 15 9.30 4.13 -12.23
C LYS A 15 8.56 2.89 -11.76
N THR A 16 8.10 2.87 -10.52
CA THR A 16 7.26 1.77 -10.02
C THR A 16 5.97 1.68 -10.82
N THR A 17 5.34 2.81 -11.13
CA THR A 17 4.12 2.83 -11.95
C THR A 17 4.38 2.24 -13.33
N GLU A 18 5.45 2.64 -14.00
CA GLU A 18 5.85 2.10 -15.31
C GLU A 18 6.07 0.58 -15.26
N GLN A 19 6.70 0.06 -14.19
CA GLN A 19 6.89 -1.38 -13.98
C GLN A 19 5.57 -2.11 -13.76
N VAL A 20 4.69 -1.57 -12.92
CA VAL A 20 3.36 -2.14 -12.64
C VAL A 20 2.52 -2.18 -13.93
N LEU A 21 2.50 -1.10 -14.71
CA LEU A 21 1.80 -1.06 -16.00
C LEU A 21 2.33 -2.08 -17.01
N ALA A 22 3.64 -2.31 -17.02
CA ALA A 22 4.25 -3.35 -17.86
C ALA A 22 3.80 -4.76 -17.44
N ILE A 23 3.73 -5.04 -16.13
CA ILE A 23 3.21 -6.31 -15.60
C ILE A 23 1.74 -6.48 -15.98
N ILE A 24 0.90 -5.46 -15.75
CA ILE A 24 -0.53 -5.49 -16.13
C ILE A 24 -0.69 -5.82 -17.62
N LYS A 25 0.08 -5.16 -18.48
CA LYS A 25 0.05 -5.41 -19.93
C LYS A 25 0.38 -6.87 -20.27
N ASN A 26 1.40 -7.44 -19.64
CA ASN A 26 1.80 -8.83 -19.86
C ASN A 26 0.76 -9.81 -19.29
N ALA A 27 0.14 -9.45 -18.17
CA ALA A 27 -0.87 -10.25 -17.50
C ALA A 27 -2.13 -10.45 -18.33
N LYS A 28 -2.43 -9.60 -19.31
CA LYS A 28 -3.53 -9.83 -20.26
C LYS A 28 -3.44 -11.18 -20.99
N SER A 29 -2.22 -11.72 -21.16
CA SER A 29 -2.00 -13.01 -21.81
C SER A 29 -2.29 -14.24 -20.93
N TYR A 30 -2.27 -14.09 -19.60
CA TYR A 30 -2.32 -15.21 -18.66
C TYR A 30 -3.30 -15.03 -17.49
N SER A 31 -3.86 -13.84 -17.27
CA SER A 31 -4.69 -13.52 -16.10
C SER A 31 -5.94 -14.39 -15.98
N SER A 32 -6.53 -14.79 -17.10
CA SER A 32 -7.69 -15.72 -17.10
C SER A 32 -7.34 -17.16 -16.68
N SER A 33 -6.08 -17.59 -16.85
CA SER A 33 -5.66 -18.98 -16.58
C SER A 33 -4.74 -19.13 -15.37
N ALA A 34 -4.04 -18.07 -14.99
CA ALA A 34 -3.09 -18.03 -13.89
C ALA A 34 -3.07 -16.65 -13.20
N PRO A 35 -4.18 -16.23 -12.56
CA PRO A 35 -4.26 -14.92 -11.90
C PRO A 35 -3.23 -14.76 -10.77
N GLU A 36 -2.91 -15.84 -10.05
CA GLU A 36 -1.90 -15.85 -8.98
C GLU A 36 -0.50 -15.43 -9.45
N ARG A 37 -0.20 -15.66 -10.73
CA ARG A 37 1.07 -15.24 -11.34
C ARG A 37 1.22 -13.72 -11.30
N PHE A 38 0.13 -12.97 -11.50
CA PHE A 38 0.15 -11.51 -11.44
C PHE A 38 0.57 -11.04 -10.04
N ASN A 39 0.01 -11.64 -8.99
CA ASN A 39 0.35 -11.34 -7.60
C ASN A 39 1.84 -11.61 -7.33
N ALA A 40 2.36 -12.73 -7.82
CA ALA A 40 3.78 -13.07 -7.68
C ALA A 40 4.71 -12.10 -8.43
N GLU A 41 4.31 -11.59 -9.60
CA GLU A 41 5.10 -10.63 -10.38
C GLU A 41 5.08 -9.22 -9.78
N ILE A 42 3.94 -8.76 -9.24
CA ILE A 42 3.81 -7.41 -8.68
C ILE A 42 4.37 -7.27 -7.27
N THR A 43 4.30 -8.33 -6.45
CA THR A 43 4.79 -8.33 -5.06
C THR A 43 6.21 -7.76 -4.91
N PRO A 44 7.24 -8.26 -5.62
CA PRO A 44 8.61 -7.75 -5.45
C PRO A 44 8.78 -6.29 -5.88
N ILE A 45 7.97 -5.81 -6.84
CA ILE A 45 7.98 -4.40 -7.25
C ILE A 45 7.47 -3.52 -6.10
N LEU A 46 6.39 -3.94 -5.45
CA LEU A 46 5.81 -3.22 -4.32
C LEU A 46 6.71 -3.27 -3.08
N GLU A 47 7.31 -4.42 -2.76
CA GLU A 47 8.24 -4.58 -1.62
C GLU A 47 9.47 -3.67 -1.74
N ASN A 48 9.90 -3.37 -2.97
CA ASN A 48 11.01 -2.45 -3.19
C ASN A 48 10.68 -1.00 -2.85
N VAL A 49 9.41 -0.60 -2.80
CA VAL A 49 9.02 0.79 -2.55
C VAL A 49 8.11 0.99 -1.35
N ILE A 50 7.46 -0.06 -0.86
CA ILE A 50 6.62 -0.06 0.34
C ILE A 50 7.37 -0.79 1.44
N ASP A 51 7.56 -0.11 2.57
CA ASP A 51 8.00 -0.74 3.81
C ASP A 51 6.76 -1.38 4.48
N PHE A 52 6.42 -2.61 4.07
CA PHE A 52 5.22 -3.30 4.54
C PHE A 52 5.25 -3.54 6.05
N ASP A 53 6.43 -3.75 6.65
CA ASP A 53 6.54 -3.94 8.09
C ASP A 53 6.16 -2.66 8.84
N ASP A 54 6.71 -1.52 8.45
CA ASP A 54 6.35 -0.26 9.09
C ASP A 54 4.91 0.18 8.74
N PHE A 55 4.41 -0.14 7.56
CA PHE A 55 3.03 0.13 7.19
C PHE A 55 2.07 -0.71 8.06
N ALA A 56 2.32 -2.01 8.17
CA ALA A 56 1.55 -2.91 9.02
C ALA A 56 1.59 -2.46 10.49
N ARG A 57 2.73 -2.04 11.01
CA ARG A 57 2.83 -1.45 12.37
C ARG A 57 2.01 -0.18 12.53
N SER A 58 1.94 0.66 11.50
CA SER A 58 1.12 1.87 11.50
C SER A 58 -0.38 1.52 11.53
N VAL A 59 -0.79 0.48 10.82
CA VAL A 59 -2.16 -0.08 10.85
C VAL A 59 -2.48 -0.69 12.21
N MET A 60 -1.58 -1.47 12.80
CA MET A 60 -1.75 -2.02 14.15
C MET A 60 -1.75 -0.94 15.24
N GLY A 61 -1.24 0.26 14.97
CA GLY A 61 -1.28 1.41 15.87
C GLY A 61 -0.70 1.11 17.26
N VAL A 62 -1.54 1.25 18.30
CA VAL A 62 -1.11 1.05 19.70
C VAL A 62 -0.63 -0.38 19.96
N TYR A 63 -1.17 -1.37 19.25
CA TYR A 63 -0.89 -2.80 19.40
C TYR A 63 0.47 -3.23 18.83
N ALA A 64 1.13 -2.38 18.04
CA ALA A 64 2.50 -2.62 17.54
C ALA A 64 3.46 -1.44 17.80
N SER A 65 3.09 -0.57 18.75
CA SER A 65 3.84 0.64 19.07
C SER A 65 5.18 0.35 19.74
N GLY A 66 6.16 1.24 19.54
CA GLY A 66 7.44 1.16 20.24
C GLY A 66 7.31 1.29 21.76
N LYS A 67 6.27 1.99 22.25
CA LYS A 67 5.96 2.09 23.67
C LYS A 67 5.55 0.73 24.25
N LEU A 68 4.66 0.02 23.56
CA LEU A 68 4.23 -1.33 23.97
C LEU A 68 5.42 -2.29 23.99
N TYR A 69 6.24 -2.30 22.93
CA TYR A 69 7.43 -3.15 22.87
C TYR A 69 8.40 -2.90 24.04
N LYS A 70 8.66 -1.62 24.37
CA LYS A 70 9.55 -1.25 25.49
C LYS A 70 9.00 -1.61 26.87
N ALA A 71 7.69 -1.77 27.00
CA ALA A 71 7.06 -2.18 28.26
C ALA A 71 7.17 -3.70 28.52
N LEU A 72 7.49 -4.50 27.50
CA LEU A 72 7.67 -5.95 27.64
C LEU A 72 8.98 -6.25 28.39
N THR A 73 8.91 -7.06 29.44
CA THR A 73 10.05 -7.38 30.30
C THR A 73 10.70 -8.71 29.96
N SER A 74 9.92 -9.69 29.48
CA SER A 74 10.41 -11.02 29.11
C SER A 74 10.87 -11.08 27.65
N ASP A 75 11.94 -11.83 27.38
CA ASP A 75 12.38 -12.11 26.01
C ASP A 75 11.36 -12.94 25.23
N ALA A 76 10.58 -13.78 25.92
CA ALA A 76 9.48 -14.52 25.31
C ALA A 76 8.41 -13.56 24.77
N ASP A 77 7.98 -12.58 25.56
CA ASP A 77 6.96 -11.60 25.16
C ASP A 77 7.45 -10.73 24.00
N LYS A 78 8.71 -10.29 24.04
CA LYS A 78 9.32 -9.53 22.93
C LYS A 78 9.40 -10.34 21.65
N THR A 79 9.66 -11.64 21.76
CA THR A 79 9.71 -12.54 20.60
C THR A 79 8.33 -12.74 20.02
N ALA A 80 7.34 -13.07 20.86
CA ALA A 80 5.94 -13.18 20.44
C ALA A 80 5.42 -11.88 19.81
N PHE A 81 5.77 -10.71 20.35
CA PHE A 81 5.42 -9.42 19.77
C PHE A 81 5.98 -9.24 18.34
N ARG A 82 7.26 -9.58 18.13
CA ARG A 82 7.91 -9.47 16.82
C ARG A 82 7.29 -10.44 15.82
N GLU A 83 7.11 -11.69 16.22
CA GLU A 83 6.48 -12.73 15.39
C GLU A 83 5.06 -12.34 14.98
N ARG A 84 4.26 -11.83 15.93
CA ARG A 84 2.90 -11.37 15.68
C ARG A 84 2.88 -10.19 14.69
N THR A 85 3.76 -9.21 14.88
CA THR A 85 3.88 -8.05 13.98
C THR A 85 4.28 -8.48 12.57
N GLN A 86 5.23 -9.42 12.46
CA GLN A 86 5.68 -9.95 11.18
C GLN A 86 4.59 -10.79 10.49
N ARG A 87 3.85 -11.60 11.25
CA ARG A 87 2.70 -12.36 10.74
C ARG A 87 1.65 -11.42 10.20
N PHE A 88 1.31 -10.37 10.94
CA PHE A 88 0.38 -9.35 10.44
C PHE A 88 0.90 -8.63 9.19
N SER A 89 2.19 -8.27 9.14
CA SER A 89 2.79 -7.66 7.95
C SER A 89 2.61 -8.53 6.70
N ALA A 90 2.89 -9.83 6.81
CA ALA A 90 2.68 -10.79 5.73
C ALA A 90 1.20 -10.88 5.31
N THR A 91 0.30 -11.07 6.27
CA THR A 91 -1.15 -11.16 6.02
C THR A 91 -1.73 -9.87 5.43
N PHE A 92 -1.27 -8.72 5.91
CA PHE A 92 -1.70 -7.40 5.45
C PHE A 92 -1.24 -7.15 4.02
N LYS A 93 0.03 -7.44 3.70
CA LYS A 93 0.57 -7.36 2.33
C LYS A 93 -0.23 -8.23 1.37
N GLU A 94 -0.41 -9.50 1.70
CA GLU A 94 -1.19 -10.44 0.88
C GLU A 94 -2.62 -9.95 0.68
N SER A 95 -3.27 -9.47 1.76
CA SER A 95 -4.63 -8.92 1.68
C SER A 95 -4.70 -7.70 0.77
N LEU A 96 -3.74 -6.78 0.85
CA LEU A 96 -3.69 -5.61 -0.04
C LEU A 96 -3.58 -6.03 -1.50
N ILE A 97 -2.61 -6.89 -1.82
CA ILE A 97 -2.37 -7.33 -3.20
C ILE A 97 -3.62 -8.03 -3.74
N ASN A 98 -4.19 -8.98 -2.99
CA ASN A 98 -5.37 -9.71 -3.42
C ASN A 98 -6.60 -8.81 -3.61
N THR A 99 -6.79 -7.81 -2.72
CA THR A 99 -7.93 -6.89 -2.79
C THR A 99 -7.89 -6.02 -4.04
N TYR A 100 -6.70 -5.56 -4.44
CA TYR A 100 -6.53 -4.60 -5.54
C TYR A 100 -6.07 -5.21 -6.86
N ALA A 101 -5.65 -6.48 -6.87
CA ALA A 101 -5.14 -7.16 -8.07
C ALA A 101 -6.15 -7.16 -9.22
N SER A 102 -7.43 -7.47 -8.94
CA SER A 102 -8.47 -7.47 -9.96
C SER A 102 -8.65 -6.10 -10.61
N SER A 103 -8.69 -5.03 -9.81
CA SER A 103 -8.75 -3.65 -10.33
C SER A 103 -7.54 -3.30 -11.18
N MET A 104 -6.34 -3.73 -10.78
CA MET A 104 -5.13 -3.52 -11.58
C MET A 104 -5.17 -4.27 -12.91
N LEU A 105 -5.67 -5.51 -12.93
CA LEU A 105 -5.80 -6.30 -14.16
C LEU A 105 -6.82 -5.72 -15.14
N ASN A 106 -7.84 -5.03 -14.63
CA ASN A 106 -8.85 -4.36 -15.44
C ASN A 106 -8.38 -3.02 -16.03
N PHE A 107 -7.19 -2.54 -15.65
CA PHE A 107 -6.62 -1.30 -16.16
C PHE A 107 -6.37 -1.40 -17.68
N ASN A 108 -7.09 -0.59 -18.47
CA ASN A 108 -7.25 -0.81 -19.91
C ASN A 108 -6.71 0.29 -20.83
N GLY A 109 -5.69 1.04 -20.39
CA GLY A 109 -5.04 2.06 -21.23
C GLY A 109 -5.30 3.49 -20.79
N GLU A 110 -5.83 3.65 -19.58
CA GLU A 110 -5.81 4.90 -18.83
C GLU A 110 -4.39 5.46 -18.80
N SER A 111 -4.24 6.77 -18.97
CA SER A 111 -2.91 7.40 -18.89
C SER A 111 -2.60 7.74 -17.44
N VAL A 112 -1.33 7.64 -17.05
CA VAL A 112 -0.90 7.95 -15.68
C VAL A 112 0.13 9.07 -15.72
N ALA A 113 -0.13 10.16 -15.01
CA ALA A 113 0.79 11.30 -14.90
C ALA A 113 1.23 11.49 -13.46
N THR A 114 2.54 11.37 -13.21
CA THR A 114 3.14 11.71 -11.91
C THR A 114 3.56 13.17 -11.93
N LEU A 115 2.87 13.99 -11.14
CA LEU A 115 3.06 15.43 -11.12
C LEU A 115 4.45 15.81 -10.60
N PRO A 116 4.98 16.98 -11.00
CA PRO A 116 6.17 17.56 -10.36
C PRO A 116 5.95 17.73 -8.85
N LEU A 117 7.03 17.62 -8.08
CA LEU A 117 7.01 18.07 -6.67
C LEU A 117 6.66 19.55 -6.61
N GLN A 118 6.00 19.98 -5.53
CA GLN A 118 5.59 21.37 -5.41
C GLN A 118 6.82 22.26 -5.21
N LYS A 119 6.77 23.49 -5.75
CA LYS A 119 7.84 24.47 -5.53
C LYS A 119 7.94 24.78 -4.04
N GLY A 120 9.08 24.45 -3.42
CA GLY A 120 9.31 24.67 -1.99
C GLY A 120 9.20 23.40 -1.14
N ASP A 121 8.94 22.23 -1.74
CA ASP A 121 9.08 20.95 -1.04
C ASP A 121 10.53 20.78 -0.58
N ASP A 122 10.77 20.98 0.72
CA ASP A 122 12.06 20.73 1.34
C ASP A 122 12.20 19.23 1.63
N LEU A 123 12.97 18.54 0.79
CA LEU A 123 13.26 17.11 0.95
C LEU A 123 14.28 16.81 2.06
N SER A 124 14.84 17.83 2.72
CA SER A 124 15.90 17.68 3.71
C SER A 124 15.44 16.91 4.95
N ASP A 125 14.17 17.06 5.34
CA ASP A 125 13.53 16.36 6.45
C ASP A 125 13.25 14.87 6.15
N GLY A 126 13.47 14.44 4.90
CA GLY A 126 13.25 13.08 4.45
C GLY A 126 11.77 12.72 4.30
N MET A 127 10.87 13.68 4.14
CA MET A 127 9.45 13.50 3.84
C MET A 127 9.10 14.16 2.50
N ALA A 128 8.13 13.60 1.79
CA ALA A 128 7.61 14.20 0.56
C ALA A 128 6.19 13.74 0.29
N THR A 129 5.43 14.55 -0.46
CA THR A 129 4.16 14.12 -1.04
C THR A 129 4.30 14.06 -2.54
N VAL A 130 4.01 12.89 -3.14
CA VAL A 130 3.96 12.73 -4.59
C VAL A 130 2.51 12.59 -5.00
N ILE A 131 2.10 13.33 -6.03
CA ILE A 131 0.74 13.28 -6.55
C ILE A 131 0.76 12.63 -7.93
N GLN A 132 -0.15 11.69 -8.14
CA GLN A 132 -0.36 11.02 -9.42
C GLN A 132 -1.81 11.18 -9.85
N HIS A 133 -1.98 11.45 -11.14
CA HIS A 133 -3.28 11.48 -11.81
C HIS A 133 -3.42 10.23 -12.68
N ILE A 134 -4.53 9.51 -12.53
CA ILE A 134 -4.91 8.38 -13.37
C ILE A 134 -6.12 8.83 -14.20
N PHE A 135 -5.95 8.90 -15.52
CA PHE A 135 -6.95 9.39 -16.45
C PHE A 135 -7.67 8.22 -17.10
N ASN A 136 -8.96 8.07 -16.84
CA ASN A 136 -9.84 7.20 -17.60
C ASN A 136 -10.60 7.99 -18.68
N GLU A 137 -11.63 7.39 -19.29
CA GLU A 137 -12.48 8.05 -20.29
C GLU A 137 -13.32 9.22 -19.73
N VAL A 138 -13.24 9.51 -18.42
CA VAL A 138 -13.98 10.57 -17.73
C VAL A 138 -13.18 11.88 -17.73
N ASP A 139 -13.88 13.02 -17.74
CA ASP A 139 -13.31 14.38 -17.78
C ASP A 139 -12.37 14.74 -16.61
N LYS A 140 -12.39 13.99 -15.49
CA LYS A 140 -11.57 14.27 -14.30
C LYS A 140 -10.72 13.06 -13.91
N PRO A 141 -9.39 13.22 -13.75
CA PRO A 141 -8.53 12.11 -13.32
C PRO A 141 -8.77 11.74 -11.86
N TYR A 142 -8.54 10.46 -11.56
CA TYR A 142 -8.37 10.00 -10.18
C TYR A 142 -7.07 10.52 -9.60
N VAL A 143 -7.12 11.02 -8.38
CA VAL A 143 -5.98 11.58 -7.68
C VAL A 143 -5.50 10.61 -6.61
N VAL A 144 -4.25 10.19 -6.75
CA VAL A 144 -3.51 9.40 -5.75
C VAL A 144 -2.41 10.26 -5.15
N GLN A 145 -2.36 10.34 -3.83
CA GLN A 145 -1.30 11.02 -3.08
C GLN A 145 -0.50 9.99 -2.29
N TYR A 146 0.82 9.99 -2.51
CA TYR A 146 1.77 9.12 -1.83
C TYR A 146 2.50 9.94 -0.77
N SER A 147 2.35 9.57 0.50
CA SER A 147 3.21 10.07 1.55
C SER A 147 4.51 9.26 1.53
N MET A 148 5.60 9.90 1.14
CA MET A 148 6.92 9.29 0.99
C MET A 148 7.80 9.63 2.18
N ARG A 149 8.65 8.69 2.59
CA ARG A 149 9.68 8.91 3.61
C ARG A 149 10.98 8.24 3.21
N ARG A 150 12.09 8.93 3.44
CA ARG A 150 13.43 8.37 3.28
C ARG A 150 13.76 7.42 4.43
N ASN A 151 14.17 6.18 4.10
CA ASN A 151 14.62 5.20 5.08
C ASN A 151 16.06 5.50 5.55
N LYS A 152 16.61 4.64 6.42
CA LYS A 152 17.97 4.80 6.95
C LYS A 152 19.07 4.64 5.89
N ASP A 153 18.79 3.88 4.83
CA ASP A 153 19.71 3.61 3.74
C ASP A 153 19.70 4.73 2.67
N GLY A 154 18.81 5.72 2.82
CA GLY A 154 18.69 6.86 1.91
C GLY A 154 17.63 6.69 0.82
N ASP A 155 16.93 5.56 0.78
CA ASP A 155 15.89 5.25 -0.21
C ASP A 155 14.54 5.84 0.19
N TRP A 156 13.82 6.37 -0.79
CA TRP A 156 12.44 6.81 -0.61
C TRP A 156 11.48 5.61 -0.62
N LYS A 157 10.62 5.54 0.41
CA LYS A 157 9.60 4.52 0.56
C LYS A 157 8.22 5.15 0.73
N VAL A 158 7.20 4.54 0.16
CA VAL A 158 5.80 4.87 0.42
C VAL A 158 5.47 4.47 1.84
N ARG A 159 4.89 5.39 2.61
CA ARG A 159 4.43 5.17 3.99
C ARG A 159 2.92 5.22 4.14
N ASN A 160 2.25 5.96 3.26
CA ASN A 160 0.80 6.05 3.24
C ASN A 160 0.31 6.43 1.84
N LEU A 161 -0.96 6.15 1.60
CA LEU A 161 -1.67 6.45 0.37
C LEU A 161 -2.98 7.18 0.70
N ILE A 162 -3.31 8.17 -0.10
CA ILE A 162 -4.63 8.82 -0.11
C ILE A 162 -5.18 8.71 -1.54
N ILE A 163 -6.32 8.07 -1.70
CA ILE A 163 -6.97 7.86 -3.00
C ILE A 163 -8.32 8.55 -2.96
N GLU A 164 -8.58 9.52 -3.84
CA GLU A 164 -9.83 10.29 -3.84
C GLU A 164 -10.20 10.88 -2.46
N GLY A 165 -9.18 11.31 -1.71
CA GLY A 165 -9.35 11.85 -0.35
C GLY A 165 -9.47 10.80 0.76
N ILE A 166 -9.53 9.51 0.43
CA ILE A 166 -9.60 8.41 1.40
C ILE A 166 -8.18 8.02 1.83
N ASN A 167 -7.88 8.24 3.11
CA ASN A 167 -6.59 7.89 3.68
C ASN A 167 -6.53 6.40 4.01
N ILE A 168 -5.82 5.63 3.17
CA ILE A 168 -5.79 4.17 3.21
C ILE A 168 -5.20 3.64 4.52
N GLY A 169 -4.09 4.22 5.00
CA GLY A 169 -3.47 3.79 6.25
C GLY A 169 -4.35 4.07 7.47
N LEU A 170 -5.04 5.22 7.50
CA LEU A 170 -5.99 5.53 8.57
C LEU A 170 -7.22 4.61 8.52
N THR A 171 -7.75 4.34 7.33
CA THR A 171 -8.88 3.43 7.14
C THR A 171 -8.59 2.04 7.69
N TYR A 172 -7.47 1.43 7.31
CA TYR A 172 -7.12 0.10 7.83
C TYR A 172 -6.76 0.10 9.30
N ARG A 173 -6.16 1.19 9.82
CA ARG A 173 -5.94 1.33 11.25
C ARG A 173 -7.25 1.31 12.03
N SER A 174 -8.28 2.00 11.55
CA SER A 174 -9.61 1.96 12.16
C SER A 174 -10.20 0.56 12.09
N GLN A 175 -10.09 -0.13 10.95
CA GLN A 175 -10.58 -1.51 10.81
C GLN A 175 -9.85 -2.48 11.76
N PHE A 176 -8.53 -2.33 11.94
CA PHE A 176 -7.75 -3.13 12.87
C PHE A 176 -8.19 -2.92 14.32
N ALA A 177 -8.46 -1.68 14.72
CA ALA A 177 -9.01 -1.39 16.04
C ALA A 177 -10.39 -2.03 16.24
N THR A 178 -11.31 -1.87 15.27
CA THR A 178 -12.64 -2.50 15.31
C THR A 178 -12.56 -4.03 15.37
N ALA A 179 -11.67 -4.64 14.60
CA ALA A 179 -11.44 -6.08 14.65
C ALA A 179 -10.92 -6.51 16.02
N THR A 180 -10.01 -5.73 16.61
CA THR A 180 -9.48 -6.00 17.94
C THR A 180 -10.58 -5.95 19.00
N GLU A 181 -11.48 -4.98 18.94
CA GLU A 181 -12.66 -4.91 19.81
C GLU A 181 -13.58 -6.13 19.62
N LYS A 182 -13.88 -6.49 18.36
CA LYS A 182 -14.69 -7.67 18.01
C LYS A 182 -14.10 -8.96 18.59
N TYR A 183 -12.78 -9.11 18.53
CA TYR A 183 -12.06 -10.27 19.08
C TYR A 183 -11.63 -10.09 20.54
N GLN A 184 -12.22 -9.12 21.26
CA GLN A 184 -12.01 -8.94 22.71
C GLN A 184 -10.54 -8.73 23.10
N GLY A 185 -9.76 -8.06 22.24
CA GLY A 185 -8.33 -7.81 22.46
C GLY A 185 -7.41 -8.95 21.99
N ASP A 186 -7.95 -10.04 21.46
CA ASP A 186 -7.16 -11.17 20.94
C ASP A 186 -6.57 -10.83 19.56
N ILE A 187 -5.34 -10.31 19.57
CA ILE A 187 -4.66 -9.88 18.34
C ILE A 187 -4.33 -11.06 17.42
N ASP A 188 -4.09 -12.25 17.96
CA ASP A 188 -3.81 -13.41 17.11
C ASP A 188 -5.05 -13.77 16.29
N LYS A 189 -6.25 -13.75 16.90
CA LYS A 189 -7.50 -13.89 16.15
C LYS A 189 -7.73 -12.78 15.12
N VAL A 190 -7.37 -11.53 15.44
CA VAL A 190 -7.45 -10.43 14.46
C VAL A 190 -6.62 -10.75 13.23
N ILE A 191 -5.38 -11.20 13.41
CA ILE A 191 -4.46 -11.52 12.32
C ILE A 191 -4.97 -12.71 11.51
N ASP A 192 -5.37 -13.79 12.18
CA ASP A 192 -5.80 -15.03 11.52
C ASP A 192 -7.09 -14.83 10.71
N ASN A 193 -7.92 -13.86 11.11
CA ASN A 193 -9.16 -13.49 10.43
C ASN A 193 -9.03 -12.17 9.65
N TRP A 194 -7.83 -11.63 9.50
CA TRP A 194 -7.65 -10.36 8.82
C TRP A 194 -7.98 -10.52 7.34
N ARG A 195 -8.96 -9.74 6.90
CA ARG A 195 -9.33 -9.58 5.50
C ARG A 195 -9.56 -8.11 5.26
N ILE A 196 -8.99 -7.61 4.18
CA ILE A 196 -9.39 -6.32 3.65
C ILE A 196 -10.63 -6.62 2.83
N ASP A 197 -11.78 -6.52 3.46
CA ASP A 197 -13.02 -6.46 2.71
C ASP A 197 -12.99 -5.16 1.90
N GLN A 198 -13.63 -5.16 0.72
CA GLN A 198 -13.94 -3.94 -0.03
C GLN A 198 -14.89 -3.12 0.85
N VAL A 199 -14.35 -2.44 1.87
CA VAL A 199 -15.12 -1.59 2.74
C VAL A 199 -15.71 -0.51 1.86
N ASN A 200 -17.03 -0.36 1.98
CA ASN A 200 -17.85 0.76 1.52
C ASN A 200 -17.18 2.10 1.83
N ALA A 201 -16.16 2.44 1.04
CA ALA A 201 -15.70 3.77 0.76
C ALA A 201 -16.79 4.38 -0.11
N ASP A 202 -17.88 4.84 0.52
CA ASP A 202 -19.02 5.53 -0.09
C ASP A 202 -19.11 5.29 -1.61
N THR A 203 -19.74 4.17 -1.97
CA THR A 203 -19.67 3.45 -3.25
C THR A 203 -20.14 4.26 -4.47
N SER A 204 -20.31 5.57 -4.35
CA SER A 204 -20.60 6.47 -5.46
C SER A 204 -19.37 6.90 -6.27
N LYS A 205 -18.13 6.62 -5.81
CA LYS A 205 -16.90 7.10 -6.48
C LYS A 205 -15.80 6.08 -6.76
N THR A 206 -15.86 4.88 -6.17
CA THR A 206 -14.85 3.82 -6.36
C THR A 206 -15.22 2.83 -7.46
N GLU A 207 -16.43 2.92 -8.03
CA GLU A 207 -16.88 2.11 -9.19
C GLU A 207 -16.02 2.32 -10.45
N ALA A 208 -15.19 3.34 -10.47
CA ALA A 208 -14.35 3.68 -11.63
C ALA A 208 -13.20 2.73 -11.94
N PHE A 209 -12.94 1.76 -11.06
CA PHE A 209 -11.99 0.67 -11.32
C PHE A 209 -12.67 -0.66 -11.68
N ALA A 210 -14.00 -0.67 -11.79
CA ALA A 210 -14.76 -1.80 -12.29
C ALA A 210 -15.19 -1.52 -13.73
N PRO A 211 -14.82 -2.34 -14.73
CA PRO A 211 -15.50 -2.29 -16.01
C PRO A 211 -16.96 -2.70 -15.76
N GLU A 212 -17.91 -1.90 -16.22
CA GLU A 212 -19.29 -2.35 -16.42
C GLU A 212 -19.23 -3.60 -17.30
N ALA A 213 -19.37 -4.76 -16.68
CA ALA A 213 -19.60 -5.99 -17.42
C ALA A 213 -21.03 -5.91 -17.94
N GLU A 214 -21.19 -5.59 -19.22
CA GLU A 214 -22.43 -5.76 -19.96
C GLU A 214 -23.00 -7.17 -19.71
N ARG A 215 -24.12 -7.25 -19.00
CA ARG A 215 -25.38 -7.89 -19.42
C ARG A 215 -26.49 -7.73 -18.39
#